data_AF-A0AAJ6P0Y6-F1
#
_entry.id   AF-A0AAJ6P0Y6-F1
#
_cell.length_a   1.000
_cell.length_b   1.000
_cell.length_c   1.000
_cell.angle_alpha   90.00
_cell.angle_beta   90.00
_cell.angle_gamma   90.00
#
_symmetry.space_group_name_H-M   'P 1'
#
loop_
_entity.id
_entity.type
_entity.pdbx_description
1 polymer ?
#
loop_
_entity_poly.entity_id
_entity_poly.type
_entity_poly.pdbx_seq_one_letter_code
_entity_poly.pdbx_strand_id
1 'polypeptide(L)'
;MKTQILTSIENICNDFAFELELEEYQQVKNFRNVYHVERFLKMLNEEYRAEIENNNLHSLLNELISLKEQYLNLKSEISEDDLKKVFLMLRKRKLHPAGYFDKAKRFYLYDSELVDVGLPSIKYKYRQMNAARTSTFVRAVAEKYKCNNLLELIDCFIRA
;
A
#
# COMPACT_ATOMS: atom_id res chain seq x y z
N MET A 1 -18.42 -1.13 -9.38
CA MET A 1 -18.28 -0.94 -7.92
C MET A 1 -16.87 -0.54 -7.52
N LYS A 2 -15.83 -1.39 -7.62
CA LYS A 2 -14.45 -1.00 -7.24
C LYS A 2 -13.93 0.21 -8.00
N THR A 3 -14.05 0.24 -9.32
CA THR A 3 -13.64 1.37 -10.15
C THR A 3 -14.33 2.67 -9.73
N GLN A 4 -15.62 2.61 -9.40
CA GLN A 4 -16.36 3.79 -8.93
C GLN A 4 -15.83 4.28 -7.58
N ILE A 5 -15.58 3.37 -6.63
CA ILE A 5 -14.98 3.72 -5.33
C ILE A 5 -13.60 4.36 -5.53
N LEU A 6 -12.76 3.80 -6.41
CA LEU A 6 -11.44 4.35 -6.71
C LEU A 6 -11.51 5.74 -7.35
N THR A 7 -12.44 5.96 -8.28
CA THR A 7 -12.67 7.28 -8.88
C THR A 7 -13.16 8.29 -7.84
N SER A 8 -14.05 7.90 -6.93
CA SER A 8 -14.50 8.76 -5.84
C SER A 8 -13.35 9.11 -4.88
N ILE A 9 -12.50 8.14 -4.53
CA ILE A 9 -11.30 8.36 -3.73
C ILE A 9 -10.35 9.35 -4.43
N GLU A 10 -10.10 9.16 -5.72
CA GLU A 10 -9.24 10.02 -6.52
C GLU A 10 -9.75 11.47 -6.54
N ASN A 11 -11.05 11.67 -6.76
CA ASN A 11 -11.66 13.00 -6.73
C ASN A 11 -11.48 13.67 -5.35
N ILE A 12 -11.80 12.97 -4.27
CA ILE A 12 -11.66 13.52 -2.92
C ILE A 12 -10.20 13.86 -2.58
N CYS A 13 -9.25 13.03 -2.99
CA CYS A 13 -7.85 13.34 -2.76
C CYS A 13 -7.37 14.54 -3.59
N ASN A 14 -7.91 14.74 -4.80
CA ASN A 14 -7.66 15.94 -5.59
C ASN A 14 -8.27 17.19 -4.93
N ASP A 15 -9.47 17.07 -4.34
CA ASP A 15 -10.10 18.15 -3.56
C ASP A 15 -9.23 18.51 -2.35
N PHE A 16 -8.72 17.52 -1.61
CA PHE A 16 -7.75 17.76 -0.54
C PHE A 16 -6.48 18.43 -1.03
N ALA A 17 -5.93 17.99 -2.16
CA ALA A 17 -4.73 18.57 -2.72
C ALA A 17 -4.93 20.05 -3.10
N PHE A 18 -6.11 20.39 -3.60
CA PHE A 18 -6.48 21.76 -3.91
C PHE A 18 -6.64 22.61 -2.64
N GLU A 19 -7.45 22.16 -1.67
CA GLU A 19 -7.76 22.89 -0.44
C GLU A 19 -6.54 23.08 0.49
N LEU A 20 -5.56 22.17 0.41
CA LEU A 20 -4.32 22.22 1.20
C LEU A 20 -3.12 22.74 0.40
N GLU A 21 -3.33 23.18 -0.85
CA GLU A 21 -2.28 23.68 -1.75
C GLU A 21 -1.06 22.74 -1.85
N LEU A 22 -1.31 21.43 -1.95
CA LEU A 22 -0.27 20.41 -1.94
C LEU A 22 0.61 20.49 -3.19
N GLU A 23 1.93 20.46 -2.99
CA GLU A 23 2.90 20.39 -4.08
C GLU A 23 2.79 19.07 -4.86
N GLU A 24 3.26 19.06 -6.11
CA GLU A 24 3.11 17.91 -7.02
C GLU A 24 3.72 16.62 -6.47
N TYR A 25 4.74 16.71 -5.63
CA TYR A 25 5.36 15.54 -4.97
C TYR A 25 4.59 15.04 -3.74
N GLN A 26 3.71 15.87 -3.17
CA GLN A 26 2.84 15.54 -2.03
C GLN A 26 1.50 14.96 -2.49
N GLN A 27 1.12 15.24 -3.74
CA GLN A 27 -0.05 14.67 -4.38
C GLN A 27 0.10 13.17 -4.58
N VAL A 28 -0.93 12.42 -4.21
CA VAL A 28 -0.97 10.99 -4.45
C VAL A 28 -1.40 10.73 -5.88
N LYS A 29 -0.42 10.45 -6.75
CA LYS A 29 -0.66 10.29 -8.20
C LYS A 29 -1.27 8.94 -8.60
N ASN A 30 -1.42 8.00 -7.67
CA ASN A 30 -1.78 6.63 -8.01
C ASN A 30 -2.66 5.96 -6.94
N PHE A 31 -3.98 6.10 -7.07
CA PHE A 31 -4.96 5.43 -6.18
C PHE A 31 -5.27 3.99 -6.60
N ARG A 32 -4.39 3.32 -7.36
CA ARG A 32 -4.61 1.96 -7.85
C ARG A 32 -4.76 0.91 -6.75
N ASN A 33 -4.37 1.22 -5.52
CA ASN A 33 -4.64 0.39 -4.35
C ASN A 33 -4.89 1.25 -3.11
N VAL A 34 -5.49 0.62 -2.09
CA VAL A 34 -5.83 1.28 -0.82
C VAL A 34 -4.60 1.75 -0.03
N TYR A 35 -3.42 1.17 -0.26
CA TYR A 35 -2.20 1.57 0.46
C TYR A 35 -1.86 3.04 0.24
N HIS A 36 -1.99 3.53 -0.99
CA HIS A 36 -1.74 4.93 -1.29
C HIS A 36 -2.73 5.87 -0.55
N VAL A 37 -3.97 5.42 -0.38
CA VAL A 37 -4.99 6.12 0.41
C VAL A 37 -4.63 6.12 1.90
N GLU A 38 -4.16 4.99 2.45
CA GLU A 38 -3.71 4.92 3.84
C GLU A 38 -2.54 5.84 4.13
N ARG A 39 -1.57 5.88 3.21
CA ARG A 39 -0.43 6.78 3.30
C ARG A 39 -0.88 8.24 3.25
N PHE A 40 -1.83 8.57 2.38
CA PHE A 40 -2.39 9.92 2.29
C PHE A 40 -3.09 10.32 3.58
N LEU A 41 -3.97 9.47 4.11
CA LEU A 41 -4.67 9.71 5.37
C LEU A 41 -3.70 9.88 6.54
N LYS A 42 -2.59 9.14 6.55
CA LYS A 42 -1.55 9.32 7.57
C LYS A 42 -0.89 10.70 7.46
N MET A 43 -0.49 11.12 6.27
CA MET A 43 0.05 12.46 6.01
C MET A 43 -0.93 13.55 6.43
N LEU A 44 -2.21 13.43 6.06
CA LEU A 44 -3.26 14.37 6.45
C LEU A 44 -3.38 14.51 7.98
N ASN A 45 -3.29 13.40 8.72
CA ASN A 45 -3.39 13.40 10.18
C ASN A 45 -2.13 13.91 10.89
N GLU A 46 -0.94 13.64 10.34
CA GLU A 46 0.34 13.98 10.97
C GLU A 46 0.81 15.39 10.61
N GLU A 47 0.58 15.82 9.37
CA GLU A 47 1.15 17.05 8.82
C GLU A 47 0.11 18.16 8.60
N TYR A 48 -1.16 17.83 8.31
CA TYR A 48 -2.18 18.80 7.88
C TYR A 48 -3.39 18.91 8.82
N ARG A 49 -3.26 18.44 10.07
CA ARG A 49 -4.39 18.36 11.00
C ARG A 49 -4.99 19.73 11.30
N ALA A 50 -4.16 20.77 11.44
CA ALA A 50 -4.62 22.11 11.77
C ALA A 50 -5.32 22.77 10.57
N GLU A 51 -4.80 22.55 9.37
CA GLU A 51 -5.32 23.04 8.10
C GLU A 51 -6.68 22.40 7.78
N ILE A 52 -6.84 21.11 8.07
CA ILE A 52 -8.13 20.41 7.96
C ILE A 52 -9.19 21.06 8.86
N GLU A 53 -8.82 21.44 10.09
CA GLU A 53 -9.72 22.11 11.03
C GLU A 53 -10.04 23.53 10.55
N ASN A 54 -9.03 24.31 10.17
CA ASN A 54 -9.18 25.69 9.70
C ASN A 54 -10.03 25.80 8.41
N ASN A 55 -9.87 24.86 7.49
CA ASN A 55 -10.58 24.82 6.21
C ASN A 55 -11.90 24.01 6.28
N ASN A 56 -12.32 23.55 7.47
CA ASN A 56 -13.55 22.76 7.68
C ASN A 56 -13.64 21.48 6.82
N LEU A 57 -12.51 20.82 6.57
CA LEU A 57 -12.42 19.65 5.68
C LEU A 57 -12.81 18.31 6.35
N HIS A 58 -13.38 18.34 7.56
CA HIS A 58 -13.76 17.12 8.30
C HIS A 58 -14.79 16.27 7.55
N SER A 59 -15.73 16.87 6.83
CA SER A 59 -16.70 16.12 6.03
C SER A 59 -16.00 15.31 4.93
N LEU A 60 -15.08 15.96 4.21
CA LEU A 60 -14.30 15.36 3.14
C LEU A 60 -13.40 14.24 3.68
N LEU A 61 -12.81 14.43 4.86
CA LEU A 61 -11.99 13.41 5.53
C LEU A 61 -12.82 12.17 5.89
N ASN A 62 -14.00 12.37 6.47
CA ASN A 62 -14.91 11.28 6.84
C ASN A 62 -15.41 10.52 5.60
N GLU A 63 -15.66 11.21 4.50
CA GLU A 63 -16.04 10.58 3.23
C GLU A 63 -14.90 9.73 2.68
N LEU A 64 -13.66 10.24 2.68
CA LEU A 64 -12.48 9.47 2.27
C LEU A 64 -12.29 8.21 3.12
N ILE A 65 -12.45 8.33 4.43
CA ILE A 65 -12.38 7.19 5.36
C ILE A 65 -13.49 6.17 5.04
N SER A 66 -14.72 6.63 4.79
CA SER A 66 -15.84 5.75 4.43
C SER A 66 -15.56 4.99 3.13
N LEU A 67 -15.08 5.66 2.09
CA LEU A 67 -14.75 5.03 0.81
C LEU A 67 -13.60 4.03 0.94
N LYS A 68 -12.59 4.34 1.78
CA LYS A 68 -11.52 3.40 2.13
C LYS A 68 -12.10 2.13 2.74
N GLU A 69 -12.98 2.25 3.73
CA GLU A 69 -13.60 1.09 4.38
C GLU A 69 -14.48 0.29 3.41
N GLN A 70 -15.26 0.96 2.54
CA GLN A 70 -16.00 0.29 1.47
C GLN A 70 -15.07 -0.49 0.54
N TYR A 71 -13.91 0.09 0.19
CA TYR A 71 -12.90 -0.58 -0.62
C TYR A 71 -12.29 -1.80 0.10
N LEU A 72 -11.98 -1.71 1.40
CA LEU A 72 -11.44 -2.82 2.19
C LEU A 72 -12.43 -3.98 2.35
N ASN A 73 -13.73 -3.71 2.27
CA ASN A 73 -14.78 -4.73 2.28
C ASN A 73 -14.92 -5.47 0.94
N LEU A 74 -14.23 -5.01 -0.12
CA LEU A 74 -14.18 -5.73 -1.39
C LEU A 74 -13.34 -7.00 -1.26
N LYS A 75 -13.65 -7.99 -2.10
CA LYS A 75 -12.77 -9.15 -2.28
C LYS A 75 -11.63 -8.79 -3.24
N SER A 76 -10.47 -9.39 -3.04
CA SER A 76 -9.43 -9.38 -4.08
C SER A 76 -9.91 -10.23 -5.26
N GLU A 77 -9.77 -9.72 -6.47
CA GLU A 77 -10.20 -10.39 -7.71
C GLU A 77 -9.00 -10.86 -8.54
N ILE A 78 -7.80 -10.86 -7.95
CA ILE A 78 -6.59 -11.26 -8.67
C ILE A 78 -6.64 -12.74 -9.04
N SER A 79 -6.21 -13.05 -10.27
CA SER A 79 -6.15 -14.43 -10.75
C SER A 79 -5.00 -15.20 -10.08
N GLU A 80 -5.17 -16.52 -9.93
CA GLU A 80 -4.08 -17.41 -9.46
C GLU A 80 -2.87 -17.38 -10.40
N ASP A 81 -3.09 -17.16 -11.71
CA ASP A 81 -2.01 -17.00 -12.68
C ASP A 81 -1.19 -15.73 -12.42
N ASP A 82 -1.83 -14.62 -12.05
CA ASP A 82 -1.13 -13.38 -11.73
C ASP A 82 -0.41 -13.47 -10.38
N LEU A 83 -1.01 -14.11 -9.37
CA LEU A 83 -0.30 -14.45 -8.12
C LEU A 83 0.97 -15.25 -8.41
N LYS A 84 0.86 -16.27 -9.26
CA LYS A 84 1.99 -17.12 -9.66
C LYS A 84 3.05 -16.34 -10.42
N LYS A 85 2.67 -15.41 -11.32
CA LYS A 85 3.61 -14.53 -12.02
C LYS A 85 4.42 -13.69 -11.04
N VAL A 86 3.77 -13.02 -10.08
CA VAL A 86 4.47 -12.18 -9.08
C VAL A 86 5.38 -13.01 -8.19
N PHE A 87 4.90 -14.16 -7.70
CA PHE A 87 5.74 -15.12 -6.98
C PHE A 87 7.01 -15.50 -7.77
N LEU A 88 6.86 -15.82 -9.05
CA LEU A 88 8.00 -16.16 -9.91
C LEU A 88 8.93 -14.96 -10.14
N MET A 89 8.40 -13.73 -10.24
CA MET A 89 9.21 -12.51 -10.35
C MET A 89 10.06 -12.30 -9.09
N LEU A 90 9.47 -12.46 -7.90
CA LEU A 90 10.17 -12.36 -6.60
C LEU A 90 11.24 -13.46 -6.44
N ARG A 91 10.92 -14.70 -6.82
CA ARG A 91 11.84 -15.85 -6.83
C ARG A 91 13.02 -15.65 -7.77
N LYS A 92 12.78 -15.09 -8.96
CA LYS A 92 13.80 -14.82 -9.98
C LYS A 92 14.51 -13.48 -9.79
N ARG A 93 14.20 -12.74 -8.71
CA ARG A 93 14.76 -11.41 -8.41
C ARG A 93 14.51 -10.38 -9.52
N LYS A 94 13.41 -10.54 -10.26
CA LYS A 94 12.89 -9.52 -11.18
C LYS A 94 12.07 -8.46 -10.45
N LEU A 95 11.58 -8.81 -9.27
CA LEU A 95 10.91 -7.95 -8.32
C LEU A 95 11.58 -8.14 -6.95
N HIS A 96 11.66 -7.07 -6.17
CA HIS A 96 12.21 -7.10 -4.82
C HIS A 96 11.08 -6.94 -3.81
N PRO A 97 11.08 -7.68 -2.69
CA PRO A 97 10.18 -7.39 -1.60
C PRO A 97 10.36 -5.96 -1.09
N ALA A 98 9.25 -5.29 -0.79
CA ALA A 98 9.24 -3.97 -0.22
C ALA A 98 9.74 -3.98 1.23
N GLY A 99 10.79 -3.25 1.53
CA GLY A 99 11.38 -3.21 2.86
C GLY A 99 12.64 -2.37 2.89
N TYR A 100 13.34 -2.38 4.02
CA TYR A 100 14.55 -1.60 4.21
C TYR A 100 15.69 -2.45 4.76
N PHE A 101 16.92 -2.01 4.50
CA PHE A 101 18.10 -2.55 5.15
C PHE A 101 18.51 -1.64 6.29
N ASP A 102 18.81 -2.23 7.45
CA ASP A 102 19.46 -1.50 8.51
C ASP A 102 20.97 -1.33 8.26
N LYS A 103 21.67 -0.63 9.16
CA LYS A 103 23.12 -0.44 9.10
C LYS A 103 23.93 -1.76 9.08
N ALA A 104 23.39 -2.83 9.65
CA ALA A 104 24.02 -4.15 9.70
C ALA A 104 23.72 -5.03 8.46
N LYS A 105 23.05 -4.47 7.44
CA LYS A 105 22.59 -5.13 6.22
C LYS A 105 21.56 -6.23 6.47
N ARG A 106 20.76 -6.10 7.54
CA ARG A 106 19.59 -6.93 7.83
C ARG A 106 18.39 -6.35 7.10
N PHE A 107 17.64 -7.20 6.41
CA PHE A 107 16.45 -6.78 5.66
C PHE A 107 15.19 -6.90 6.50
N TYR A 108 14.49 -5.80 6.69
CA TYR A 108 13.21 -5.70 7.39
C TYR A 108 12.09 -5.48 6.37
N LEU A 109 11.11 -6.37 6.38
CA LEU A 109 9.95 -6.34 5.50
C LEU A 109 8.92 -5.34 6.02
N TYR A 110 8.34 -4.51 5.14
CA TYR A 110 7.34 -3.53 5.59
C TYR A 110 6.06 -4.19 6.11
N ASP A 111 5.58 -5.26 5.44
CA ASP A 111 4.38 -6.01 5.87
C ASP A 111 4.78 -7.28 6.62
N SER A 112 5.71 -7.18 7.56
CA SER A 112 6.19 -8.34 8.30
C SER A 112 5.10 -9.07 9.10
N GLU A 113 3.99 -8.40 9.42
CA GLU A 113 2.82 -8.97 10.08
C GLU A 113 2.04 -9.96 9.21
N LEU A 114 2.23 -9.96 7.89
CA LEU A 114 1.56 -10.89 6.98
C LEU A 114 2.22 -12.28 6.91
N VAL A 115 3.38 -12.45 7.56
CA VAL A 115 4.14 -13.68 7.59
C VAL A 115 4.59 -13.97 9.01
N ASP A 116 4.35 -15.20 9.48
CA ASP A 116 4.89 -15.65 10.76
C ASP A 116 6.40 -15.94 10.62
N VAL A 117 7.21 -14.89 10.80
CA VAL A 117 8.65 -14.95 10.66
C VAL A 117 9.34 -14.04 11.68
N GLY A 118 10.26 -14.62 12.45
CA GLY A 118 11.05 -13.85 13.40
C GLY A 118 11.91 -12.77 12.76
N LEU A 119 12.26 -11.75 13.55
CA LEU A 119 13.08 -10.64 13.09
C LEU A 119 14.45 -11.09 12.53
N PRO A 120 15.00 -10.33 11.56
CA PRO A 120 16.36 -10.54 11.08
C PRO A 120 17.40 -10.48 12.20
N SER A 121 18.36 -11.41 12.17
CA SER A 121 19.49 -11.44 13.11
C SER A 121 20.82 -11.42 12.36
N ILE A 122 21.93 -11.32 13.08
CA ILE A 122 23.28 -11.36 12.48
C ILE A 122 23.49 -12.65 11.68
N LYS A 123 23.01 -13.79 12.19
CA LYS A 123 23.10 -15.10 11.53
C LYS A 123 22.09 -15.24 10.38
N TYR A 124 20.93 -14.59 10.49
CA TYR A 124 19.83 -14.71 9.53
C TYR A 124 19.38 -13.35 9.01
N LYS A 125 20.28 -12.62 8.35
CA LYS A 125 20.06 -11.24 7.90
C LYS A 125 18.91 -11.07 6.91
N TYR A 126 18.58 -12.10 6.15
CA TYR A 126 17.59 -12.06 5.07
C TYR A 126 16.35 -12.93 5.38
N ARG A 127 16.10 -13.24 6.65
CA ARG A 127 15.01 -14.14 7.04
C ARG A 127 13.65 -13.64 6.54
N GLN A 128 13.33 -12.37 6.78
CA GLN A 128 12.09 -11.74 6.30
C GLN A 128 12.07 -11.58 4.77
N MET A 129 13.22 -11.28 4.14
CA MET A 129 13.31 -11.22 2.67
C MET A 129 12.94 -12.57 2.03
N ASN A 130 13.39 -13.68 2.62
CA ASN A 130 13.09 -15.01 2.11
C ASN A 130 11.62 -15.38 2.32
N ALA A 131 11.03 -15.02 3.47
CA ALA A 131 9.60 -15.20 3.73
C ALA A 131 8.73 -14.43 2.72
N ALA A 132 9.15 -13.23 2.34
CA ALA A 132 8.46 -12.41 1.35
C ALA A 132 8.54 -12.95 -0.10
N ARG A 133 9.30 -14.02 -0.35
CA ARG A 133 9.40 -14.69 -1.66
C ARG A 133 8.57 -15.97 -1.73
N THR A 134 7.56 -16.10 -0.90
CA THR A 134 6.64 -17.24 -0.85
C THR A 134 5.32 -16.90 -1.53
N SER A 135 4.62 -17.90 -2.09
CA SER A 135 3.29 -17.71 -2.65
C SER A 135 2.27 -17.27 -1.59
N THR A 136 2.41 -17.78 -0.36
CA THR A 136 1.56 -17.41 0.78
C THR A 136 1.65 -15.91 1.07
N PHE A 137 2.86 -15.34 1.11
CA PHE A 137 3.02 -13.91 1.30
C PHE A 137 2.44 -13.10 0.15
N VAL A 138 2.66 -13.52 -1.10
CA VAL A 138 2.10 -12.83 -2.27
C VAL A 138 0.58 -12.78 -2.23
N ARG A 139 -0.08 -13.88 -1.84
CA ARG A 139 -1.52 -13.92 -1.64
C ARG A 139 -1.96 -13.01 -0.50
N ALA A 140 -1.28 -13.05 0.64
CA ALA A 140 -1.60 -12.18 1.78
C ALA A 140 -1.47 -10.69 1.43
N VAL A 141 -0.46 -10.30 0.65
CA VAL A 141 -0.31 -8.93 0.13
C VAL A 141 -1.48 -8.56 -0.78
N ALA A 142 -1.84 -9.44 -1.72
CA ALA A 142 -2.97 -9.20 -2.61
C ALA A 142 -4.30 -9.05 -1.83
N GLU A 143 -4.50 -9.83 -0.78
CA GLU A 143 -5.68 -9.77 0.09
C GLU A 143 -5.70 -8.54 1.00
N LYS A 144 -4.55 -8.11 1.52
CA LYS A 144 -4.42 -6.87 2.32
C LYS A 144 -4.77 -5.65 1.48
N TYR A 145 -4.27 -5.59 0.25
CA TYR A 145 -4.43 -4.42 -0.62
C TYR A 145 -5.55 -4.52 -1.66
N LYS A 146 -6.32 -5.61 -1.61
CA LYS A 146 -7.42 -5.92 -2.54
C LYS A 146 -6.99 -5.76 -4.00
N CYS A 147 -5.87 -6.36 -4.38
CA CYS A 147 -5.38 -6.28 -5.75
C CYS A 147 -6.37 -6.98 -6.71
N ASN A 148 -6.55 -6.41 -7.90
CA ASN A 148 -7.41 -6.96 -8.95
C ASN A 148 -6.64 -7.48 -10.15
N ASN A 149 -5.48 -6.91 -10.42
CA ASN A 149 -4.68 -7.24 -11.60
C ASN A 149 -3.20 -7.31 -11.24
N LEU A 150 -2.42 -7.81 -12.20
CA LEU A 150 -0.99 -7.99 -12.07
C LEU A 150 -0.25 -6.69 -11.72
N LEU A 151 -0.63 -5.56 -12.31
CA LEU A 151 0.05 -4.28 -12.11
C LEU A 151 -0.15 -3.76 -10.68
N GLU A 152 -1.39 -3.79 -10.18
CA GLU A 152 -1.71 -3.42 -8.80
C GLU A 152 -0.90 -4.22 -7.78
N LEU A 153 -0.75 -5.53 -8.02
CA LEU A 153 0.02 -6.39 -7.13
C LEU A 153 1.52 -6.09 -7.22
N ILE A 154 2.07 -5.84 -8.42
CA ILE A 154 3.48 -5.47 -8.59
C ILE A 154 3.79 -4.17 -7.84
N ASP A 155 2.91 -3.16 -7.94
CA ASP A 155 3.08 -1.87 -7.27
C ASP A 155 3.22 -2.02 -5.75
N CYS A 156 2.52 -2.99 -5.13
CA CYS A 156 2.65 -3.28 -3.70
C CYS A 156 4.07 -3.69 -3.26
N PHE A 157 4.89 -4.22 -4.17
CA PHE A 157 6.27 -4.65 -3.88
C PHE A 157 7.34 -3.64 -4.28
N ILE A 158 7.02 -2.65 -5.13
CA ILE A 158 7.99 -1.68 -5.63
C ILE A 158 8.30 -0.58 -4.60
N ARG A 159 7.55 -0.47 -3.48
CA ARG A 159 7.64 0.60 -2.46
C ARG A 159 9.03 1.25 -2.39
N ALA A 160 9.13 2.41 -3.02
CA ALA A 160 10.29 3.30 -2.98
C ALA A 160 10.25 4.14 -1.70
#